data_AF-A0A2V7PA14-F1
#
_entry.id   AF-A0A2V7PA14-F1
#
_cell.length_a   1.000
_cell.length_b   1.000
_cell.length_c   1.000
_cell.angle_alpha   90.00
_cell.angle_beta   90.00
_cell.angle_gamma   90.00
#
_symmetry.space_group_name_H-M   'P 1'
#
loop_
_entity.id
_entity.type
_entity.pdbx_description
1 polymer ?
#
loop_
_entity_poly.entity_id
_entity_poly.type
_entity_poly.pdbx_seq_one_letter_code
_entity_poly.pdbx_strand_id
1 'polypeptide(L)'
;MRSPHRRSLQRFLAYVGPYRAVIALATVCGVVRYLIPLVLPWTLKVVVDEFLVPTGARPRTQLHLLMAGLIALYVVFGITSYWRSYLAGLAGHRLIFDLRRDLHHHVQRMSLSFFDRQRIGEVVARMTSDIASAQNFVGAAFVNTAMDLAAISGVVAVLFLVHWKLALVAMAVLPCYALLSLTLNRRIREQSRAVHDQLEEISGELHEQFGAISTIQSFTQEEAEARAFHKQSERFLHSVLSNVKLQSVALGATGFLTAIGPILVLWFGALEVLAGRLTIGTLMAFYAYLGLLFQPVQRLTELNLIVASSRAAMDRIFEVFDTYPEVRERPGARVLGRVRGEITFEDVGFRYDGGPPVLERFRHRLSAGATAALVGPSGAGKSTLAKLLPRFYDVTEGRITIDGTDLRDVTLRSLRQNIAIVAQEPML
;
A
#
# COMPACT_ATOMS: atom_id res chain seq x y z
N MET A 1 -23.20 -8.86 11.16
CA MET A 1 -21.88 -9.31 10.67
C MET A 1 -21.13 -8.11 10.12
N ARG A 2 -19.98 -7.72 10.71
CA ARG A 2 -19.17 -6.57 10.21
C ARG A 2 -18.30 -7.07 9.06
N SER A 3 -18.22 -6.34 7.94
CA SER A 3 -17.42 -6.73 6.78
C SER A 3 -15.95 -6.97 7.14
N PRO A 4 -15.28 -7.98 6.56
CA PRO A 4 -13.88 -8.34 6.87
C PRO A 4 -12.93 -7.13 6.78
N HIS A 5 -13.12 -6.28 5.78
CA HIS A 5 -12.37 -5.02 5.58
C HIS A 5 -12.37 -4.07 6.80
N ARG A 6 -13.47 -4.01 7.54
CA ARG A 6 -13.58 -3.11 8.71
C ARG A 6 -12.70 -3.59 9.87
N ARG A 7 -12.43 -4.90 9.95
CA ARG A 7 -11.61 -5.50 11.00
C ARG A 7 -10.11 -5.27 10.75
N SER A 8 -9.66 -5.42 9.51
CA SER A 8 -8.27 -5.14 9.09
C SER A 8 -7.89 -3.68 9.37
N LEU A 9 -8.76 -2.74 8.98
CA LEU A 9 -8.54 -1.31 9.22
C LEU A 9 -8.45 -0.98 10.72
N GLN A 10 -9.31 -1.56 11.56
CA GLN A 10 -9.28 -1.34 13.01
C GLN A 10 -7.98 -1.85 13.64
N ARG A 11 -7.49 -3.01 13.19
CA ARG A 11 -6.21 -3.57 13.65
C ARG A 11 -5.03 -2.72 13.18
N PHE A 12 -5.07 -2.24 11.95
CA PHE A 12 -4.06 -1.30 11.44
C PHE A 12 -4.03 -0.01 12.27
N LEU A 13 -5.19 0.56 12.57
CA LEU A 13 -5.31 1.75 13.41
C LEU A 13 -4.81 1.53 14.85
N ALA A 14 -4.83 0.30 15.36
CA ALA A 14 -4.21 -0.02 16.64
C ALA A 14 -2.68 0.17 16.63
N TYR A 15 -2.02 -0.14 15.50
CA TYR A 15 -0.58 0.17 15.30
C TYR A 15 -0.31 1.68 15.19
N VAL A 16 -1.31 2.50 14.83
CA VAL A 16 -1.21 3.96 14.83
C VAL A 16 -1.28 4.54 16.24
N GLY A 17 -1.98 3.86 17.17
CA GLY A 17 -2.24 4.31 18.54
C GLY A 17 -1.02 4.86 19.30
N PRO A 18 0.13 4.15 19.35
CA PRO A 18 1.35 4.61 20.02
C PRO A 18 1.91 5.93 19.46
N TYR A 19 1.66 6.21 18.18
CA TYR A 19 2.20 7.36 17.45
C TYR A 19 1.24 8.55 17.38
N ARG A 20 0.10 8.50 18.06
CA ARG A 20 -0.94 9.55 18.03
C ARG A 20 -0.43 10.95 18.37
N ALA A 21 0.53 11.07 19.31
CA ALA A 21 1.09 12.37 19.70
C ALA A 21 1.95 12.99 18.60
N VAL A 22 2.77 12.16 17.93
CA VAL A 22 3.61 12.57 16.79
C VAL A 22 2.73 12.98 15.61
N ILE A 23 1.66 12.22 15.35
CA ILE A 23 0.68 12.55 14.30
C ILE A 23 -0.05 13.84 14.64
N ALA A 24 -0.51 14.03 15.88
CA ALA A 24 -1.16 15.26 16.31
C ALA A 24 -0.25 16.49 16.13
N LEU A 25 1.03 16.38 16.52
CA LEU A 25 2.01 17.44 16.31
C LEU A 25 2.27 17.71 14.82
N ALA A 26 2.39 16.66 14.00
CA ALA A 26 2.49 16.78 12.55
C ALA A 26 1.24 17.48 11.96
N THR A 27 0.05 17.18 12.48
CA THR A 27 -1.20 17.83 12.09
C THR A 27 -1.19 19.32 12.42
N VAL A 28 -0.76 19.70 13.63
CA VAL A 28 -0.65 21.11 14.04
C VAL A 28 0.36 21.85 13.16
N CYS A 29 1.57 21.31 12.96
CA CYS A 29 2.56 21.90 12.05
C CYS A 29 2.02 22.02 10.62
N GLY A 30 1.23 21.04 10.18
CA GLY A 30 0.58 21.08 8.88
C GLY A 30 -0.47 22.19 8.78
N VAL A 31 -1.36 22.34 9.76
CA VAL A 31 -2.34 23.43 9.78
C VAL A 31 -1.65 24.80 9.68
N VAL A 32 -0.59 25.02 10.47
CA VAL A 32 0.21 26.27 10.39
C VAL A 32 0.83 26.44 9.00
N ARG A 33 1.43 25.38 8.45
CA ARG A 33 1.97 25.37 7.08
C ARG A 33 0.90 25.75 6.03
N TYR A 34 -0.35 25.37 6.23
CA TYR A 34 -1.43 25.72 5.30
C TYR A 34 -1.93 27.16 5.47
N LEU A 35 -2.00 27.68 6.69
CA LEU A 35 -2.49 29.04 6.94
C LEU A 35 -1.54 30.13 6.42
N ILE A 36 -0.23 29.90 6.46
CA ILE A 36 0.77 30.91 6.06
C ILE A 36 0.62 31.33 4.59
N PRO A 37 0.52 30.41 3.60
CA PRO A 37 0.30 30.79 2.19
C PRO A 37 -0.94 31.63 1.92
N LEU A 38 -1.97 31.59 2.78
CA LEU A 38 -3.16 32.45 2.62
C LEU A 38 -2.82 33.94 2.83
N VAL A 39 -1.75 34.27 3.55
CA VAL A 39 -1.34 35.66 3.79
C VAL A 39 -0.75 36.30 2.54
N LEU A 40 -0.15 35.51 1.64
CA LEU A 40 0.53 36.04 0.45
C LEU A 40 -0.44 36.74 -0.52
N PRO A 41 -1.58 36.16 -0.94
CA PRO A 41 -2.57 36.85 -1.75
C PRO A 41 -3.10 38.14 -1.10
N TRP A 42 -3.35 38.15 0.21
CA TRP A 42 -3.77 39.37 0.90
C TRP A 42 -2.69 40.45 0.89
N THR A 43 -1.43 40.04 1.09
CA THR A 43 -0.29 40.96 1.00
C THR A 43 -0.17 41.54 -0.42
N LEU A 44 -0.41 40.74 -1.46
CA LEU A 44 -0.46 41.20 -2.84
C LEU A 44 -1.53 42.28 -3.04
N LYS A 45 -2.74 42.09 -2.49
CA LYS A 45 -3.78 43.14 -2.50
C LYS A 45 -3.28 44.44 -1.87
N VAL A 46 -2.71 44.36 -0.67
CA VAL A 46 -2.21 45.53 0.08
C VAL A 46 -1.12 46.26 -0.72
N VAL A 47 -0.17 45.54 -1.30
CA VAL A 47 0.89 46.13 -2.12
C VAL A 47 0.33 46.84 -3.34
N VAL A 48 -0.63 46.23 -4.04
CA VAL A 48 -1.23 46.82 -5.23
C VAL A 48 -2.07 48.05 -4.89
N ASP A 49 -3.02 47.92 -3.96
CA ASP A 49 -3.99 48.97 -3.65
C ASP A 49 -3.36 50.15 -2.88
N GLU A 50 -2.36 49.90 -2.03
CA GLU A 50 -1.80 50.94 -1.15
C GLU A 50 -0.45 51.51 -1.61
N PHE A 51 0.32 50.78 -2.43
CA PHE A 51 1.67 51.20 -2.84
C PHE A 51 1.85 51.38 -4.36
N LEU A 52 1.21 50.56 -5.20
CA LEU A 52 1.36 50.63 -6.67
C LEU A 52 0.33 51.53 -7.35
N VAL A 53 -0.91 51.55 -6.85
CA VAL A 53 -1.98 52.43 -7.33
C VAL A 53 -2.43 53.37 -6.20
N PRO A 54 -1.52 54.21 -5.67
CA PRO A 54 -1.77 54.95 -4.45
C PRO A 54 -2.90 55.98 -4.62
N THR A 55 -3.80 56.02 -3.64
CA THR A 55 -4.67 57.17 -3.37
C THR A 55 -3.99 58.19 -2.43
N GLY A 56 -2.78 57.90 -1.93
CA GLY A 56 -1.96 58.79 -1.09
C GLY A 56 -0.52 58.28 -0.89
N ALA A 57 0.39 59.16 -0.44
CA ALA A 57 1.80 58.81 -0.26
C ALA A 57 2.04 58.05 1.05
N ARG A 58 2.29 56.72 0.96
CA ARG A 58 2.76 55.93 2.10
C ARG A 58 4.29 55.84 2.15
N PRO A 59 4.90 55.86 3.35
CA PRO A 59 6.35 55.80 3.47
C PRO A 59 6.88 54.41 3.05
N ARG A 60 8.00 54.41 2.30
CA ARG A 60 8.66 53.19 1.81
C ARG A 60 9.07 52.23 2.94
N THR A 61 9.29 52.75 4.14
CA THR A 61 9.59 51.96 5.35
C THR A 61 8.49 50.96 5.69
N GLN A 62 7.22 51.29 5.47
CA GLN A 62 6.10 50.37 5.71
C GLN A 62 6.11 49.19 4.71
N LEU A 63 6.47 49.44 3.45
CA LEU A 63 6.63 48.39 2.45
C LEU A 63 7.77 47.43 2.83
N HIS A 64 8.93 47.98 3.21
CA HIS A 64 10.06 47.17 3.67
C HIS A 64 9.71 46.33 4.90
N LEU A 65 8.97 46.90 5.86
CA LEU A 65 8.51 46.17 7.04
C LEU A 65 7.52 45.05 6.68
N LEU A 66 6.57 45.31 5.78
CA LEU A 66 5.63 44.30 5.27
C LEU A 66 6.35 43.14 4.58
N MET A 67 7.32 43.45 3.71
CA MET A 67 8.13 42.43 3.02
C MET A 67 9.02 41.66 4.01
N ALA A 68 9.64 42.33 4.97
CA ALA A 68 10.44 41.67 6.01
C ALA A 68 9.57 40.74 6.88
N GLY A 69 8.36 41.18 7.24
CA GLY A 69 7.38 40.36 7.95
C GLY A 69 6.94 39.15 7.14
N LEU A 70 6.69 39.31 5.83
CA LEU A 70 6.36 38.21 4.94
C LEU A 70 7.52 37.20 4.82
N ILE A 71 8.76 37.66 4.70
CA ILE A 71 9.94 36.79 4.68
C ILE A 71 10.06 36.02 6.00
N ALA A 72 9.92 36.69 7.15
CA ALA A 72 9.93 36.05 8.45
C ALA A 72 8.82 34.98 8.58
N LEU A 73 7.62 35.27 8.07
CA LEU A 73 6.51 34.32 8.04
C LEU A 73 6.82 33.10 7.15
N TYR A 74 7.48 33.32 6.00
CA TYR A 74 7.90 32.22 5.12
C TYR A 74 9.06 31.39 5.67
N VAL A 75 9.90 31.96 6.54
CA VAL A 75 10.88 31.19 7.33
C VAL A 75 10.15 30.23 8.28
N VAL A 76 9.11 30.72 8.98
CA VAL A 76 8.24 29.86 9.82
C VAL A 76 7.55 28.79 8.99
N PHE A 77 7.08 29.12 7.78
CA PHE A 77 6.54 28.13 6.84
C PHE A 77 7.56 27.04 6.50
N GLY A 78 8.81 27.40 6.23
CA GLY A 78 9.88 26.43 5.97
C GLY A 78 10.11 25.47 7.15
N ILE A 79 10.23 26.03 8.36
CA ILE A 79 10.45 25.26 9.60
C ILE A 79 9.27 24.32 9.88
N THR A 80 8.04 24.84 9.81
CA THR A 80 6.82 24.05 10.05
C THR A 80 6.60 23.00 8.96
N SER A 81 6.96 23.29 7.71
CA SER A 81 6.92 22.33 6.61
C SER A 81 7.91 21.18 6.81
N TYR A 82 9.13 21.49 7.25
CA TYR A 82 10.13 20.48 7.61
C TYR A 82 9.62 19.58 8.74
N TRP A 83 9.21 20.18 9.87
CA TRP A 83 8.76 19.41 11.03
C TRP A 83 7.50 18.59 10.73
N ARG A 84 6.52 19.15 10.01
CA ARG A 84 5.36 18.39 9.54
C ARG A 84 5.79 17.16 8.74
N SER A 85 6.68 17.34 7.76
CA SER A 85 7.11 16.25 6.87
C SER A 85 7.94 15.20 7.63
N TYR A 86 8.84 15.63 8.50
CA TYR A 86 9.67 14.75 9.32
C TYR A 86 8.83 13.95 10.33
N LEU A 87 7.92 14.59 11.07
CA LEU A 87 7.08 13.89 12.07
C LEU A 87 6.10 12.91 11.41
N ALA A 88 5.50 13.30 10.28
CA ALA A 88 4.65 12.39 9.51
C ALA A 88 5.44 11.18 8.98
N GLY A 89 6.65 11.41 8.47
CA GLY A 89 7.57 10.35 8.04
C GLY A 89 7.98 9.45 9.20
N LEU A 90 8.36 10.02 10.34
CA LEU A 90 8.75 9.30 11.55
C LEU A 90 7.63 8.38 12.05
N ALA A 91 6.40 8.89 12.15
CA ALA A 91 5.24 8.09 12.56
C ALA A 91 4.94 6.96 11.55
N GLY A 92 4.95 7.27 10.25
CA GLY A 92 4.69 6.29 9.20
C GLY A 92 5.74 5.17 9.16
N HIS A 93 7.03 5.51 9.22
CA HIS A 93 8.11 4.53 9.18
C HIS A 93 8.23 3.71 10.46
N ARG A 94 8.00 4.30 11.64
CA ARG A 94 7.97 3.52 12.90
C ARG A 94 6.80 2.54 12.94
N LEU A 95 5.62 2.94 12.46
CA LEU A 95 4.50 2.03 12.32
C LEU A 95 4.82 0.83 11.43
N ILE A 96 5.45 1.07 10.27
CA ILE A 96 5.91 0.00 9.38
C ILE A 96 6.93 -0.89 10.07
N PHE A 97 7.87 -0.29 10.80
CA PHE A 97 8.91 -1.04 11.49
C PHE A 97 8.29 -2.06 12.45
N ASP A 98 7.31 -1.64 13.27
CA ASP A 98 6.60 -2.54 14.18
C ASP A 98 5.80 -3.60 13.42
N LEU A 99 5.05 -3.19 12.39
CA LEU A 99 4.25 -4.13 11.58
C LEU A 99 5.13 -5.19 10.90
N ARG A 100 6.27 -4.78 10.34
CA ARG A 100 7.23 -5.68 9.68
C ARG A 100 7.89 -6.61 10.69
N ARG A 101 8.28 -6.11 11.86
CA ARG A 101 8.82 -6.92 12.95
C ARG A 101 7.83 -8.01 13.37
N ASP A 102 6.59 -7.61 13.62
CA ASP A 102 5.57 -8.53 14.14
C ASP A 102 5.14 -9.53 13.06
N LEU A 103 5.03 -9.10 11.80
CA LEU A 103 4.73 -10.00 10.67
C LEU A 103 5.86 -10.99 10.42
N HIS A 104 7.11 -10.52 10.45
CA HIS A 104 8.28 -11.39 10.30
C HIS A 104 8.31 -12.48 11.39
N HIS A 105 8.11 -12.06 12.64
CA HIS A 105 8.07 -12.98 13.77
C HIS A 105 6.89 -13.95 13.71
N HIS A 106 5.73 -13.52 13.18
CA HIS A 106 4.58 -14.40 12.93
C HIS A 106 4.87 -15.43 11.83
N VAL A 107 5.40 -15.01 10.69
CA VAL A 107 5.73 -15.88 9.55
C VAL A 107 6.76 -16.93 9.94
N GLN A 108 7.79 -16.58 10.70
CA GLN A 108 8.80 -17.55 11.18
C GLN A 108 8.24 -18.67 12.07
N ARG A 109 7.06 -18.47 12.67
CA ARG A 109 6.39 -19.46 13.53
C ARG A 109 5.38 -20.32 12.77
N MET A 110 5.12 -20.02 11.50
CA MET A 110 4.21 -20.81 10.67
C MET A 110 4.77 -22.23 10.44
N SER A 111 3.86 -23.19 10.26
CA SER A 111 4.23 -24.57 9.94
C SER A 111 4.81 -24.66 8.52
N LEU A 112 5.59 -25.71 8.25
CA LEU A 112 6.11 -25.97 6.90
C LEU A 112 4.99 -26.08 5.86
N SER A 113 3.82 -26.58 6.28
CA SER A 113 2.62 -26.64 5.44
C SER A 113 2.16 -25.29 4.88
N PHE A 114 2.39 -24.20 5.61
CA PHE A 114 2.10 -22.85 5.11
C PHE A 114 3.00 -22.50 3.91
N PHE A 115 4.29 -22.83 4.01
CA PHE A 115 5.29 -22.56 2.97
C PHE A 115 5.22 -23.51 1.79
N ASP A 116 4.72 -24.74 2.00
CA ASP A 116 4.46 -25.68 0.90
C ASP A 116 3.21 -25.25 0.09
N ARG A 117 2.29 -24.45 0.67
CA ARG A 117 1.08 -23.94 0.00
C ARG A 117 1.26 -22.55 -0.63
N GLN A 118 1.95 -21.64 0.05
CA GLN A 118 2.16 -20.28 -0.43
C GLN A 118 3.50 -20.16 -1.14
N ARG A 119 3.49 -19.51 -2.31
CA ARG A 119 4.74 -19.14 -2.99
C ARG A 119 5.53 -18.22 -2.07
N ILE A 120 6.78 -18.55 -1.77
CA ILE A 120 7.66 -17.73 -0.90
C ILE A 120 7.68 -16.27 -1.39
N GLY A 121 7.66 -16.05 -2.70
CA GLY A 121 7.57 -14.72 -3.30
C GLY A 121 6.33 -13.90 -2.89
N GLU A 122 5.17 -14.54 -2.69
CA GLU A 122 3.97 -13.86 -2.19
C GLU A 122 4.12 -13.41 -0.75
N VAL A 123 4.71 -14.25 0.11
CA VAL A 123 5.00 -13.90 1.51
C VAL A 123 5.95 -12.72 1.57
N VAL A 124 6.99 -12.71 0.73
CA VAL A 124 7.94 -11.60 0.61
C VAL A 124 7.25 -10.33 0.10
N ALA A 125 6.36 -10.43 -0.89
CA ALA A 125 5.58 -9.30 -1.40
C ALA A 125 4.69 -8.68 -0.30
N ARG A 126 4.06 -9.51 0.53
CA ARG A 126 3.26 -9.06 1.69
C ARG A 126 4.12 -8.31 2.71
N MET A 127 5.37 -8.72 2.93
CA MET A 127 6.31 -8.06 3.85
C MET A 127 6.97 -6.78 3.29
N THR A 128 6.86 -6.55 1.99
CA THR A 128 7.54 -5.44 1.28
C THR A 128 6.52 -4.48 0.68
N SER A 129 5.97 -4.80 -0.49
CA SER A 129 5.10 -3.94 -1.29
C SER A 129 3.76 -3.64 -0.59
N ASP A 130 3.13 -4.64 0.02
CA ASP A 130 1.84 -4.42 0.70
C ASP A 130 2.00 -3.56 1.94
N ILE A 131 3.07 -3.75 2.72
CA ILE A 131 3.38 -2.90 3.88
C ILE A 131 3.64 -1.45 3.44
N ALA A 132 4.37 -1.25 2.34
CA ALA A 132 4.59 0.09 1.78
C ALA A 132 3.28 0.72 1.28
N SER A 133 2.39 -0.07 0.66
CA SER A 133 1.06 0.39 0.26
C SER A 133 0.20 0.78 1.46
N ALA A 134 0.22 0.00 2.54
CA ALA A 134 -0.49 0.32 3.78
C ALA A 134 0.01 1.60 4.45
N GLN A 135 1.31 1.93 4.34
CA GLN A 135 1.88 3.19 4.84
C GLN A 135 1.23 4.42 4.20
N ASN A 136 0.93 4.35 2.91
CA ASN A 136 0.32 5.46 2.18
C ASN A 136 -1.05 5.85 2.76
N PHE A 137 -1.74 4.93 3.43
CA PHE A 137 -2.99 5.25 4.12
C PHE A 137 -2.81 6.25 5.27
N VAL A 138 -1.76 6.08 6.09
CA VAL A 138 -1.53 6.96 7.25
C VAL A 138 -1.08 8.34 6.78
N GLY A 139 -0.08 8.38 5.89
CA GLY A 139 0.51 9.63 5.41
C GLY A 139 -0.40 10.38 4.44
N ALA A 140 -0.80 9.73 3.35
CA ALA A 140 -1.54 10.39 2.27
C ALA A 140 -3.06 10.38 2.49
N ALA A 141 -3.66 9.29 3.02
CA ALA A 141 -5.12 9.18 3.04
C ALA A 141 -5.80 9.78 4.28
N PHE A 142 -5.13 9.89 5.43
CA PHE A 142 -5.75 10.47 6.63
C PHE A 142 -5.26 11.90 6.90
N VAL A 143 -3.94 12.07 7.05
CA VAL A 143 -3.35 13.36 7.44
C VAL A 143 -3.49 14.40 6.33
N ASN A 144 -3.06 14.07 5.10
CA ASN A 144 -3.15 15.03 3.99
C ASN A 144 -4.60 15.34 3.61
N THR A 145 -5.51 14.36 3.65
CA THR A 145 -6.94 14.57 3.35
C THR A 145 -7.60 15.57 4.29
N ALA A 146 -7.41 15.40 5.61
CA ALA A 146 -7.96 16.31 6.60
C ALA A 146 -7.42 17.73 6.39
N MET A 147 -6.12 17.84 6.08
CA MET A 147 -5.48 19.11 5.79
C MET A 147 -5.96 19.74 4.48
N ASP A 148 -6.13 18.95 3.41
CA ASP A 148 -6.61 19.44 2.12
C ASP A 148 -8.06 19.90 2.22
N LEU A 149 -8.90 19.21 2.99
CA LEU A 149 -10.26 19.65 3.29
C LEU A 149 -10.28 20.95 4.11
N ALA A 150 -9.39 21.07 5.10
CA ALA A 150 -9.23 22.31 5.87
C ALA A 150 -8.72 23.47 4.99
N ALA A 151 -7.79 23.19 4.06
CA ALA A 151 -7.26 24.18 3.13
C ALA A 151 -8.33 24.65 2.14
N ILE A 152 -9.08 23.72 1.54
CA ILE A 152 -10.18 24.05 0.61
C ILE A 152 -11.23 24.88 1.34
N SER A 153 -11.69 24.43 2.52
CA SER A 153 -12.69 25.18 3.28
C SER A 153 -12.20 26.57 3.70
N GLY A 154 -10.94 26.70 4.13
CA GLY A 154 -10.33 27.99 4.45
C GLY A 154 -10.24 28.93 3.25
N VAL A 155 -9.73 28.45 2.11
CA VAL A 155 -9.64 29.27 0.88
C VAL A 155 -11.03 29.65 0.38
N VAL A 156 -11.98 28.71 0.33
CA VAL A 156 -13.36 28.98 -0.08
C VAL A 156 -14.00 30.03 0.83
N ALA A 157 -13.86 29.90 2.15
CA ALA A 157 -14.37 30.88 3.10
C ALA A 157 -13.79 32.28 2.83
N VAL A 158 -12.47 32.38 2.63
CA VAL A 158 -11.82 33.67 2.28
C VAL A 158 -12.34 34.23 0.95
N LEU A 159 -12.50 33.42 -0.09
CA LEU A 159 -13.03 33.87 -1.38
C LEU A 159 -14.45 34.44 -1.26
N PHE A 160 -15.33 33.79 -0.48
CA PHE A 160 -16.69 34.27 -0.23
C PHE A 160 -16.71 35.55 0.61
N LEU A 161 -15.82 35.67 1.61
CA LEU A 161 -15.68 36.88 2.42
C LEU A 161 -15.15 38.07 1.59
N VAL A 162 -14.28 37.81 0.62
CA VAL A 162 -13.72 38.85 -0.25
C VAL A 162 -14.75 39.32 -1.29
N HIS A 163 -15.33 38.40 -2.07
CA HIS A 163 -16.35 38.74 -3.06
C HIS A 163 -17.20 37.54 -3.48
N TRP A 164 -18.40 37.41 -2.90
CA TRP A 164 -19.26 36.24 -3.08
C TRP A 164 -19.65 35.94 -4.54
N LYS A 165 -19.86 36.96 -5.40
CA LYS A 165 -20.21 36.74 -6.82
C LYS A 165 -19.05 36.11 -7.61
N LEU A 166 -17.82 36.56 -7.33
CA LEU A 166 -16.61 36.01 -7.95
C LEU A 166 -16.33 34.61 -7.41
N ALA A 167 -16.60 34.38 -6.12
CA ALA A 167 -16.53 33.05 -5.50
C ALA A 167 -17.46 32.07 -6.19
N LEU A 168 -18.71 32.46 -6.49
CA LEU A 168 -19.64 31.59 -7.24
C LEU A 168 -19.11 31.24 -8.64
N VAL A 169 -18.54 32.19 -9.37
CA VAL A 169 -17.92 31.94 -10.69
C VAL A 169 -16.77 30.94 -10.58
N ALA A 170 -15.87 31.12 -9.60
CA ALA A 170 -14.77 30.20 -9.35
C ALA A 170 -15.27 28.79 -8.93
N MET A 171 -16.26 28.74 -8.05
CA MET A 171 -16.84 27.50 -7.55
C MET A 171 -17.61 26.74 -8.63
N ALA A 172 -18.19 27.40 -9.63
CA ALA A 172 -18.89 26.74 -10.74
C ALA A 172 -17.98 25.80 -11.56
N VAL A 173 -16.67 26.06 -11.58
CA VAL A 173 -15.68 25.23 -12.27
C VAL A 173 -15.40 23.91 -11.52
N LEU A 174 -15.54 23.91 -10.19
CA LEU A 174 -15.19 22.74 -9.36
C LEU A 174 -16.11 21.53 -9.56
N PRO A 175 -17.46 21.64 -9.60
CA PRO A 175 -18.34 20.51 -9.91
C PRO A 175 -18.06 19.90 -11.28
N CYS A 176 -17.82 20.74 -12.28
CA CYS A 176 -17.43 20.29 -13.62
C CYS A 176 -16.11 19.50 -13.58
N TYR A 177 -15.13 19.99 -12.80
CA TYR A 177 -13.84 19.33 -12.60
C TYR A 177 -14.00 17.96 -11.95
N ALA A 178 -14.73 17.92 -10.84
CA ALA A 178 -14.98 16.70 -10.09
C ALA A 178 -15.73 15.66 -10.94
N LEU A 179 -16.78 16.07 -11.65
CA LEU A 179 -17.58 15.18 -12.50
C LEU A 179 -16.74 14.57 -13.64
N LEU A 180 -16.00 15.41 -14.35
CA LEU A 180 -15.12 14.97 -15.44
C LEU A 180 -14.05 14.01 -14.93
N SER A 181 -13.38 14.35 -13.82
CA SER A 181 -12.32 13.53 -13.26
C SER A 181 -12.84 12.20 -12.72
N LEU A 182 -13.97 12.18 -12.02
CA LEU A 182 -14.57 10.93 -11.50
C LEU A 182 -15.00 9.98 -12.64
N THR A 183 -15.59 10.52 -13.71
CA THR A 183 -16.06 9.72 -14.85
C THR A 183 -14.91 9.17 -15.68
N LEU A 184 -13.92 10.00 -16.03
CA LEU A 184 -12.76 9.57 -16.80
C LEU A 184 -11.85 8.62 -16.00
N ASN A 185 -11.58 8.92 -14.73
CA ASN A 185 -10.76 8.03 -13.89
C ASN A 185 -11.38 6.64 -13.73
N ARG A 186 -12.72 6.53 -13.74
CA ARG A 186 -13.38 5.22 -13.73
C ARG A 186 -13.08 4.43 -15.01
N ARG A 187 -13.21 5.06 -16.17
CA ARG A 187 -12.92 4.40 -17.47
C ARG A 187 -11.44 4.05 -17.60
N ILE A 188 -10.55 4.93 -17.17
CA ILE A 188 -9.10 4.67 -17.15
C ILE A 188 -8.81 3.43 -16.28
N ARG A 189 -9.39 3.34 -15.08
CA ARG A 189 -9.22 2.17 -14.21
C ARG A 189 -9.67 0.86 -14.87
N GLU A 190 -10.84 0.86 -15.52
CA GLU A 190 -11.38 -0.33 -16.19
C GLU A 190 -10.44 -0.78 -17.33
N GLN A 191 -9.92 0.16 -18.13
CA GLN A 191 -8.97 -0.13 -19.20
C GLN A 191 -7.58 -0.52 -18.68
N SER A 192 -7.12 0.08 -17.59
CA SER A 192 -5.83 -0.28 -16.98
C SER A 192 -5.86 -1.70 -16.42
N ARG A 193 -7.00 -2.15 -15.89
CA ARG A 193 -7.19 -3.56 -15.49
C ARG A 193 -7.07 -4.49 -16.69
N ALA A 194 -7.76 -4.19 -17.79
CA ALA A 194 -7.67 -5.02 -19.01
C ALA A 194 -6.22 -5.10 -19.56
N VAL A 195 -5.46 -4.00 -19.48
CA VAL A 195 -4.02 -3.99 -19.83
C VAL A 195 -3.21 -4.88 -18.88
N HIS A 196 -3.46 -4.82 -17.57
CA HIS A 196 -2.81 -5.69 -16.60
C HIS A 196 -3.14 -7.18 -16.83
N ASP A 197 -4.42 -7.50 -17.05
CA ASP A 197 -4.87 -8.87 -17.29
C ASP A 197 -4.20 -9.47 -18.55
N GLN A 198 -4.11 -8.70 -19.65
CA GLN A 198 -3.40 -9.12 -20.87
C GLN A 198 -1.89 -9.30 -20.65
N LEU A 199 -1.28 -8.47 -19.81
CA LEU A 199 0.15 -8.61 -19.49
C LEU A 199 0.42 -9.88 -18.66
N GLU A 200 -0.50 -10.23 -17.75
CA GLU A 200 -0.44 -11.48 -16.98
C GLU A 200 -0.58 -12.70 -17.91
N GLU A 201 -1.49 -12.66 -18.89
CA GLU A 201 -1.65 -13.70 -19.92
C GLU A 201 -0.36 -13.89 -20.74
N ILE A 202 0.20 -12.80 -21.28
CA ILE A 202 1.48 -12.82 -22.02
C ILE A 202 2.61 -13.39 -21.16
N SER A 203 2.67 -12.98 -19.89
CA SER A 203 3.72 -13.45 -18.97
C SER A 203 3.57 -14.95 -18.67
N GLY A 204 2.34 -15.44 -18.57
CA GLY A 204 2.04 -16.86 -18.40
C GLY A 204 2.48 -17.70 -19.60
N GLU A 205 2.14 -17.26 -20.82
CA GLU A 205 2.54 -17.93 -22.05
C GLU A 205 4.07 -17.94 -22.23
N LEU A 206 4.75 -16.82 -21.96
CA LEU A 206 6.21 -16.78 -21.98
C LEU A 206 6.85 -17.74 -20.98
N HIS A 207 6.25 -17.90 -19.79
CA HIS A 207 6.73 -18.85 -18.79
C HIS A 207 6.62 -20.29 -19.29
N GLU A 208 5.51 -20.65 -19.95
CA GLU A 208 5.30 -21.96 -20.56
C GLU A 208 6.26 -22.21 -21.74
N GLN A 209 6.39 -21.24 -22.66
CA GLN A 209 7.29 -21.31 -23.82
C GLN A 209 8.75 -21.50 -23.39
N PHE A 210 9.23 -20.74 -22.41
CA PHE A 210 10.60 -20.91 -21.92
C PHE A 210 10.80 -22.20 -21.12
N GLY A 211 9.79 -22.68 -20.40
CA GLY A 211 9.81 -24.01 -19.79
C GLY A 211 9.90 -25.14 -20.83
N ALA A 212 9.29 -24.93 -22.00
CA ALA A 212 9.26 -25.87 -23.13
C ALA A 212 10.27 -25.52 -24.24
N ILE A 213 11.32 -24.73 -23.94
CA ILE A 213 12.23 -24.20 -24.97
C ILE A 213 12.92 -25.31 -25.78
N SER A 214 13.27 -26.42 -25.14
CA SER A 214 13.87 -27.58 -25.82
C SER A 214 12.90 -28.24 -26.80
N THR A 215 11.60 -28.26 -26.50
CA THR A 215 10.56 -28.75 -27.40
C THR A 215 10.42 -27.84 -28.61
N ILE A 216 10.33 -26.52 -28.41
CA ILE A 216 10.24 -25.54 -29.50
C ILE A 216 11.43 -25.67 -30.45
N GLN A 217 12.65 -25.79 -29.90
CA GLN A 217 13.88 -25.98 -30.68
C GLN A 217 13.92 -27.34 -31.39
N SER A 218 13.46 -28.41 -30.75
CA SER A 218 13.45 -29.75 -31.35
C SER A 218 12.54 -29.87 -32.57
N PHE A 219 11.50 -29.04 -32.64
CA PHE A 219 10.57 -28.96 -33.77
C PHE A 219 10.85 -27.76 -34.70
N THR A 220 11.91 -26.99 -34.44
CA THR A 220 12.32 -25.81 -35.23
C THR A 220 11.18 -24.79 -35.41
N GLN A 221 10.42 -24.53 -34.34
CA GLN A 221 9.21 -23.68 -34.36
C GLN A 221 9.45 -22.24 -33.91
N GLU A 222 10.70 -21.79 -33.74
CA GLU A 222 11.04 -20.48 -33.17
C GLU A 222 10.40 -19.32 -33.94
N GLU A 223 10.42 -19.40 -35.27
CA GLU A 223 9.81 -18.42 -36.19
C GLU A 223 8.28 -18.37 -36.07
N ALA A 224 7.63 -19.51 -35.83
CA ALA A 224 6.19 -19.58 -35.66
C ALA A 224 5.76 -18.97 -34.32
N GLU A 225 6.48 -19.30 -33.24
CA GLU A 225 6.28 -18.71 -31.91
C GLU A 225 6.53 -17.19 -31.92
N ALA A 226 7.58 -16.73 -32.59
CA ALA A 226 7.87 -15.31 -32.76
C ALA A 226 6.71 -14.56 -33.46
N ARG A 227 6.13 -15.15 -34.51
CA ARG A 227 4.95 -14.58 -35.20
C ARG A 227 3.70 -14.56 -34.31
N ALA A 228 3.47 -15.62 -33.52
CA ALA A 228 2.36 -15.68 -32.58
C ALA A 228 2.50 -14.59 -31.49
N PHE A 229 3.68 -14.48 -30.90
CA PHE A 229 4.00 -13.47 -29.91
C PHE A 229 3.89 -12.05 -30.47
N HIS A 230 4.32 -11.82 -31.71
CA HIS A 230 4.17 -10.52 -32.36
C HIS A 230 2.69 -10.10 -32.47
N LYS A 231 1.81 -11.00 -32.92
CA LYS A 231 0.37 -10.75 -33.03
C LYS A 231 -0.27 -10.48 -31.67
N GLN A 232 0.15 -11.18 -30.62
CA GLN A 232 -0.32 -10.93 -29.26
C GLN A 232 0.16 -9.57 -28.74
N SER A 233 1.43 -9.25 -28.99
CA SER A 233 2.04 -7.95 -28.64
C SER A 233 1.36 -6.79 -29.35
N GLU A 234 0.94 -6.93 -30.61
CA GLU A 234 0.15 -5.91 -31.32
C GLU A 234 -1.21 -5.67 -30.65
N ARG A 235 -1.91 -6.73 -30.25
CA ARG A 235 -3.19 -6.60 -29.52
C ARG A 235 -2.99 -5.90 -28.17
N PHE A 236 -1.95 -6.28 -27.45
CA PHE A 236 -1.57 -5.63 -26.20
C PHE A 236 -1.26 -4.14 -26.41
N LEU A 237 -0.49 -3.81 -27.46
CA LEU A 237 -0.20 -2.44 -27.83
C LEU A 237 -1.48 -1.64 -28.11
N HIS A 238 -2.47 -2.20 -28.80
CA HIS A 238 -3.76 -1.53 -29.01
C HIS A 238 -4.49 -1.23 -27.69
N SER A 239 -4.51 -2.17 -26.74
CA SER A 239 -5.10 -1.95 -25.42
C SER A 239 -4.36 -0.85 -24.64
N VAL A 240 -3.03 -0.86 -24.66
CA VAL A 240 -2.18 0.17 -24.05
C VAL A 240 -2.46 1.53 -24.68
N LEU A 241 -2.47 1.63 -26.02
CA LEU A 241 -2.74 2.89 -26.72
C LEU A 241 -4.16 3.41 -26.48
N SER A 242 -5.16 2.52 -26.33
CA SER A 242 -6.51 2.89 -25.92
C SER A 242 -6.54 3.51 -24.51
N ASN A 243 -5.81 2.89 -23.56
CA ASN A 243 -5.65 3.42 -22.21
C ASN A 243 -4.93 4.78 -22.21
N VAL A 244 -3.82 4.91 -22.96
CA VAL A 244 -3.08 6.16 -23.15
C VAL A 244 -3.98 7.25 -23.72
N LYS A 245 -4.80 6.93 -24.74
CA LYS A 245 -5.75 7.90 -25.31
C LYS A 245 -6.71 8.45 -24.26
N LEU A 246 -7.26 7.60 -23.38
CA LEU A 246 -8.13 8.04 -22.30
C LEU A 246 -7.39 8.91 -21.27
N GLN A 247 -6.17 8.53 -20.89
CA GLN A 247 -5.34 9.34 -20.00
C GLN A 247 -5.02 10.72 -20.60
N SER A 248 -4.66 10.77 -21.88
CA SER A 248 -4.41 12.02 -22.61
C SER A 248 -5.64 12.92 -22.68
N VAL A 249 -6.82 12.35 -22.93
CA VAL A 249 -8.09 13.09 -22.90
C VAL A 249 -8.36 13.63 -21.49
N ALA A 250 -8.13 12.83 -20.44
CA ALA A 250 -8.32 13.27 -19.06
C ALA A 250 -7.37 14.40 -18.68
N LEU A 251 -6.08 14.27 -19.02
CA LEU A 251 -5.07 15.31 -18.79
C LEU A 251 -5.43 16.61 -19.53
N GLY A 252 -5.79 16.52 -20.81
CA GLY A 252 -6.17 17.67 -21.62
C GLY A 252 -7.43 18.37 -21.10
N ALA A 253 -8.48 17.59 -20.78
CA ALA A 253 -9.75 18.14 -20.32
C ALA A 253 -9.66 18.73 -18.91
N THR A 254 -8.94 18.08 -17.98
CA THR A 254 -8.69 18.63 -16.63
C THR A 254 -7.75 19.84 -16.66
N GLY A 255 -6.75 19.84 -17.56
CA GLY A 255 -5.87 20.97 -17.80
C GLY A 255 -6.63 22.19 -18.33
N PHE A 256 -7.47 22.00 -19.35
CA PHE A 256 -8.36 23.05 -19.86
C PHE A 256 -9.24 23.64 -18.75
N LEU A 257 -9.84 22.79 -17.92
CA LEU A 257 -10.74 23.24 -16.86
C LEU A 257 -10.00 23.97 -15.73
N THR A 258 -8.75 23.60 -15.47
CA THR A 258 -7.88 24.32 -14.53
C THR A 258 -7.44 25.68 -15.10
N ALA A 259 -7.27 25.79 -16.41
CA ALA A 259 -6.90 27.03 -17.09
C ALA A 259 -8.08 27.99 -17.29
N ILE A 260 -9.29 27.48 -17.55
CA ILE A 260 -10.47 28.32 -17.81
C ILE A 260 -10.94 29.06 -16.55
N GLY A 261 -10.80 28.45 -15.36
CA GLY A 261 -11.24 29.07 -14.10
C GLY A 261 -10.61 30.43 -13.82
N PRO A 262 -9.27 30.56 -13.83
CA PRO A 262 -8.59 31.84 -13.70
C PRO A 262 -8.98 32.85 -14.79
N ILE A 263 -9.22 32.41 -16.02
CA ILE A 263 -9.65 33.28 -17.13
C ILE A 263 -11.06 33.86 -16.86
N LEU A 264 -12.02 33.02 -16.45
CA LEU A 264 -13.38 33.46 -16.12
C LEU A 264 -13.41 34.42 -14.95
N VAL A 265 -12.61 34.14 -13.91
CA VAL A 265 -12.46 35.00 -12.74
C VAL A 265 -11.83 36.34 -13.14
N LEU A 266 -10.80 36.33 -13.98
CA LEU A 266 -10.17 37.56 -14.47
C LEU A 266 -11.13 38.38 -15.33
N TRP A 267 -11.87 37.74 -16.24
CA TRP A 267 -12.88 38.42 -17.07
C TRP A 267 -13.96 39.07 -16.21
N PHE A 268 -14.65 38.28 -15.38
CA PHE A 268 -15.75 38.79 -14.56
C PHE A 268 -15.25 39.80 -13.52
N GLY A 269 -14.06 39.56 -12.96
CA GLY A 269 -13.42 40.44 -12.00
C GLY A 269 -13.01 41.77 -12.62
N ALA A 270 -12.51 41.77 -13.86
CA ALA A 270 -12.22 43.01 -14.59
C ALA A 270 -13.48 43.85 -14.80
N LEU A 271 -14.63 43.23 -15.11
CA LEU A 271 -15.90 43.95 -15.22
C LEU A 271 -16.33 44.56 -13.88
N GLU A 272 -16.13 43.86 -12.76
CA GLU A 272 -16.41 44.39 -11.41
C GLU A 272 -15.47 45.53 -11.02
N VAL A 273 -14.20 45.49 -11.45
CA VAL A 273 -13.23 46.59 -11.26
C VAL A 273 -13.63 47.80 -12.10
N LEU A 274 -13.96 47.61 -13.38
CA LEU A 274 -14.41 48.69 -14.27
C LEU A 274 -15.70 49.34 -13.77
N ALA A 275 -16.57 48.57 -13.12
CA ALA A 275 -17.78 49.07 -12.48
C ALA A 275 -17.56 49.72 -11.10
N GLY A 276 -16.30 49.81 -10.64
CA GLY A 276 -15.93 50.43 -9.35
C GLY A 276 -16.34 49.63 -8.10
N ARG A 277 -16.76 48.38 -8.25
CA ARG A 277 -17.21 47.51 -7.13
C ARG A 277 -16.09 46.67 -6.52
N LEU A 278 -14.94 46.58 -7.21
CA LEU A 278 -13.77 45.81 -6.79
C LEU A 278 -12.49 46.61 -7.04
N THR A 279 -11.48 46.47 -6.18
CA THR A 279 -10.16 47.05 -6.42
C THR A 279 -9.29 46.12 -7.25
N ILE A 280 -8.30 46.68 -7.96
CA ILE A 280 -7.34 45.90 -8.76
C ILE A 280 -6.57 44.92 -7.86
N GLY A 281 -6.14 45.36 -6.67
CA GLY A 281 -5.45 44.50 -5.70
C GLY A 281 -6.34 43.37 -5.20
N THR A 282 -7.64 43.62 -4.98
CA THR A 282 -8.58 42.56 -4.60
C THR A 282 -8.73 41.51 -5.70
N LEU A 283 -8.80 41.92 -6.98
CA LEU A 283 -8.82 40.99 -8.11
C LEU A 283 -7.54 40.14 -8.18
N MET A 284 -6.37 40.75 -8.00
CA MET A 284 -5.08 40.05 -8.02
C MET A 284 -4.95 39.06 -6.86
N ALA A 285 -5.40 39.43 -5.67
CA ALA A 285 -5.47 38.51 -4.53
C ALA A 285 -6.42 37.35 -4.80
N PHE A 286 -7.59 37.64 -5.36
CA PHE A 286 -8.58 36.61 -5.70
C PHE A 286 -8.00 35.60 -6.70
N TYR A 287 -7.32 36.09 -7.74
CA TYR A 287 -6.60 35.24 -8.70
C TYR A 287 -5.54 34.36 -8.03
N ALA A 288 -4.75 34.92 -7.10
CA ALA A 288 -3.73 34.17 -6.37
C ALA A 288 -4.32 33.10 -5.43
N TYR A 289 -5.45 33.38 -4.77
CA TYR A 289 -6.17 32.38 -3.96
C TYR A 289 -6.69 31.21 -4.79
N LEU A 290 -7.07 31.45 -6.06
CA LEU A 290 -7.55 30.39 -6.94
C LEU A 290 -6.48 29.32 -7.20
N GLY A 291 -5.22 29.72 -7.32
CA GLY A 291 -4.09 28.79 -7.41
C GLY A 291 -3.94 27.88 -6.20
N LEU A 292 -4.23 28.40 -4.99
CA LEU A 292 -4.20 27.63 -3.74
C LEU A 292 -5.38 26.64 -3.63
N LEU A 293 -6.48 26.87 -4.35
CA LEU A 293 -7.68 26.04 -4.31
C LEU A 293 -7.57 24.78 -5.19
N PHE A 294 -6.99 24.91 -6.40
CA PHE A 294 -6.99 23.79 -7.36
C PHE A 294 -6.13 22.60 -6.93
N GLN A 295 -4.93 22.85 -6.41
CA GLN A 295 -3.99 21.79 -6.03
C GLN A 295 -4.56 20.78 -5.00
N PRO A 296 -5.15 21.21 -3.87
CA PRO A 296 -5.85 20.31 -2.95
C PRO A 296 -7.01 19.52 -3.59
N VAL A 297 -7.78 20.14 -4.48
CA VAL A 297 -8.90 19.47 -5.16
C VAL A 297 -8.42 18.34 -6.06
N GLN A 298 -7.30 18.54 -6.76
CA GLN A 298 -6.66 17.49 -7.57
C GLN A 298 -6.26 16.29 -6.70
N ARG A 299 -5.54 16.56 -5.60
CA ARG A 299 -5.12 15.50 -4.65
C ARG A 299 -6.31 14.74 -4.07
N LEU A 300 -7.38 15.43 -3.66
CA LEU A 300 -8.59 14.78 -3.15
C LEU A 300 -9.19 13.79 -4.17
N THR A 301 -9.06 14.08 -5.46
CA THR A 301 -9.60 13.22 -6.51
C THR A 301 -8.79 11.93 -6.67
N GLU A 302 -7.48 11.99 -6.43
CA GLU A 302 -6.56 10.85 -6.46
C GLU A 302 -6.64 9.98 -5.19
N LEU A 303 -7.11 10.53 -4.06
CA LEU A 303 -7.17 9.82 -2.78
C LEU A 303 -7.96 8.50 -2.84
N ASN A 304 -9.01 8.42 -3.65
CA ASN A 304 -9.83 7.21 -3.75
C ASN A 304 -8.99 5.99 -4.17
N LEU A 305 -8.01 6.19 -5.07
CA LEU A 305 -7.10 5.13 -5.51
C LEU A 305 -6.19 4.67 -4.37
N ILE A 306 -5.58 5.64 -3.68
CA ILE A 306 -4.67 5.39 -2.56
C ILE A 306 -5.41 4.66 -1.42
N VAL A 307 -6.63 5.11 -1.09
CA VAL A 307 -7.45 4.46 -0.06
C VAL A 307 -7.80 3.04 -0.45
N ALA A 308 -8.22 2.80 -1.70
CA ALA A 308 -8.60 1.47 -2.17
C ALA A 308 -7.41 0.50 -2.17
N SER A 309 -6.26 0.90 -2.72
CA SER A 309 -5.05 0.07 -2.76
C SER A 309 -4.51 -0.22 -1.36
N SER A 310 -4.48 0.78 -0.49
CA SER A 310 -4.01 0.60 0.89
C SER A 310 -4.91 -0.33 1.69
N ARG A 311 -6.24 -0.26 1.49
CA ARG A 311 -7.18 -1.18 2.16
C ARG A 311 -6.95 -2.62 1.74
N ALA A 312 -6.84 -2.88 0.43
CA ALA A 312 -6.57 -4.22 -0.07
C ALA A 312 -5.23 -4.78 0.44
N ALA A 313 -4.20 -3.94 0.53
CA ALA A 313 -2.92 -4.32 1.10
C ALA A 313 -3.02 -4.66 2.60
N MET A 314 -3.75 -3.87 3.39
CA MET A 314 -4.01 -4.19 4.80
C MET A 314 -4.72 -5.53 4.97
N ASP A 315 -5.72 -5.83 4.12
CA ASP A 315 -6.43 -7.10 4.18
C ASP A 315 -5.50 -8.29 3.97
N ARG A 316 -4.65 -8.25 2.92
CA ARG A 316 -3.66 -9.32 2.66
C ARG A 316 -2.64 -9.49 3.79
N ILE A 317 -2.20 -8.39 4.41
CA ILE A 317 -1.30 -8.44 5.56
C ILE A 317 -1.98 -9.13 6.75
N PHE A 318 -3.21 -8.72 7.07
CA PHE A 318 -3.92 -9.29 8.22
C PHE A 318 -4.44 -10.70 7.98
N GLU A 319 -4.64 -11.11 6.72
CA GLU A 319 -4.89 -12.51 6.35
C GLU A 319 -3.71 -13.41 6.74
N VAL A 320 -2.46 -12.95 6.57
CA VAL A 320 -1.27 -13.68 7.06
C VAL A 320 -1.27 -13.76 8.58
N PHE A 321 -1.52 -12.64 9.27
CA PHE A 321 -1.60 -12.63 10.74
C PHE A 321 -2.72 -13.53 11.28
N ASP A 322 -3.79 -13.71 10.53
CA ASP A 322 -4.92 -14.57 10.89
C ASP A 322 -4.72 -16.02 10.44
N THR A 323 -3.65 -16.30 9.70
CA THR A 323 -3.20 -17.66 9.43
C THR A 323 -2.46 -18.18 10.66
N TYR A 324 -2.78 -19.39 11.09
CA TYR A 324 -2.16 -20.02 12.24
C TYR A 324 -1.39 -21.28 11.84
N PRO A 325 -0.37 -21.68 12.62
CA PRO A 325 0.29 -22.97 12.40
C PRO A 325 -0.74 -24.09 12.55
N GLU A 326 -0.75 -25.01 11.59
CA GLU A 326 -1.60 -26.21 11.67
C GLU A 326 -1.16 -27.12 12.81
N VAL A 327 0.15 -27.24 13.00
CA VAL A 327 0.75 -27.98 14.12
C VAL A 327 0.79 -27.06 15.33
N ARG A 328 -0.10 -27.30 16.29
CA ARG A 328 -0.14 -26.59 17.57
C ARG A 328 0.29 -27.50 18.71
N GLU A 329 0.95 -26.91 19.71
CA GLU A 329 1.20 -27.59 20.98
C GLU A 329 -0.12 -27.78 21.73
N ARG A 330 -0.32 -28.98 22.29
CA ARG A 330 -1.49 -29.24 23.14
C ARG A 330 -1.40 -28.40 24.42
N PRO A 331 -2.53 -27.95 24.99
CA PRO A 331 -2.53 -27.35 26.32
C PRO A 331 -1.91 -28.32 27.33
N GLY A 332 -0.82 -27.92 28.00
CA GLY A 332 -0.09 -28.77 28.93
C GLY A 332 0.99 -29.66 28.31
N ALA A 333 1.40 -29.40 27.05
CA ALA A 333 2.53 -30.06 26.43
C ALA A 333 3.80 -29.97 27.31
N ARG A 334 4.45 -31.11 27.53
CA ARG A 334 5.59 -31.21 28.45
C ARG A 334 6.88 -30.84 27.74
N VAL A 335 7.85 -30.32 28.49
CA VAL A 335 9.21 -30.13 27.95
C VAL A 335 9.88 -31.50 27.89
N LEU A 336 10.26 -31.93 26.70
CA LEU A 336 11.00 -33.16 26.48
C LEU A 336 12.47 -32.93 26.88
N GLY A 337 12.99 -33.79 27.75
CA GLY A 337 14.41 -33.79 28.11
C GLY A 337 15.29 -34.36 27.00
N ARG A 338 16.50 -34.79 27.37
CA ARG A 338 17.37 -35.54 26.46
C ARG A 338 16.80 -36.95 26.28
N VAL A 339 16.45 -37.30 25.04
CA VAL A 339 15.88 -38.60 24.69
C VAL A 339 16.96 -39.67 24.49
N ARG A 340 16.60 -40.93 24.70
CA ARG A 340 17.39 -42.10 24.29
C ARG A 340 17.31 -42.30 22.77
N GLY A 341 16.19 -41.89 22.17
CA GLY A 341 16.01 -41.87 20.71
C GLY A 341 15.31 -43.11 20.16
N GLU A 342 14.51 -43.80 20.98
CA GLU A 342 13.64 -44.86 20.48
C GLU A 342 12.42 -44.23 19.80
N ILE A 343 12.11 -44.64 18.57
CA ILE A 343 11.00 -44.08 17.78
C ILE A 343 10.03 -45.20 17.42
N THR A 344 8.74 -45.01 17.69
CA THR A 344 7.70 -45.97 17.29
C THR A 344 6.63 -45.27 16.46
N PHE A 345 6.32 -45.87 15.30
CA PHE A 345 5.20 -45.52 14.45
C PHE A 345 4.08 -46.54 14.69
N GLU A 346 2.92 -46.06 15.15
CA GLU A 346 1.77 -46.89 15.48
C GLU A 346 0.59 -46.54 14.57
N ASP A 347 0.32 -47.40 13.58
CA ASP A 347 -0.77 -47.24 12.60
C ASP A 347 -0.79 -45.86 11.94
N VAL A 348 0.39 -45.36 11.57
CA VAL A 348 0.52 -43.99 11.07
C VAL A 348 -0.11 -43.86 9.69
N GLY A 349 -1.17 -43.06 9.62
CA GLY A 349 -1.80 -42.62 8.38
C GLY A 349 -1.53 -41.13 8.16
N PHE A 350 -1.22 -40.75 6.92
CA PHE A 350 -0.96 -39.35 6.58
C PHE A 350 -1.39 -39.01 5.16
N ARG A 351 -2.05 -37.85 5.01
CA ARG A 351 -2.26 -37.17 3.73
C ARG A 351 -1.80 -35.72 3.83
N TYR A 352 -1.25 -35.19 2.74
CA TYR A 352 -1.18 -33.74 2.58
C TYR A 352 -2.57 -33.19 2.27
N ASP A 353 -2.86 -31.98 2.72
CA ASP A 353 -4.22 -31.44 2.68
C ASP A 353 -4.78 -31.38 1.24
N GLY A 354 -6.00 -31.86 1.06
CA GLY A 354 -6.64 -32.01 -0.26
C GLY A 354 -6.04 -33.08 -1.19
N GLY A 355 -4.99 -33.79 -0.78
CA GLY A 355 -4.30 -34.80 -1.58
C GLY A 355 -4.67 -36.25 -1.26
N PRO A 356 -4.21 -37.21 -2.10
CA PRO A 356 -4.36 -38.64 -1.82
C PRO A 356 -3.54 -39.05 -0.57
N PRO A 357 -3.91 -40.16 0.10
CA PRO A 357 -3.11 -40.70 1.19
C PRO A 357 -1.70 -41.04 0.73
N VAL A 358 -0.71 -40.67 1.55
CA VAL A 358 0.74 -40.92 1.29
C VAL A 358 1.26 -42.06 2.15
N LEU A 359 0.75 -42.17 3.39
CA LEU A 359 1.04 -43.27 4.30
C LEU A 359 -0.28 -43.88 4.74
N GLU A 360 -0.35 -45.21 4.70
CA GLU A 360 -1.52 -45.97 5.11
C GLU A 360 -1.09 -47.02 6.15
N ARG A 361 -1.52 -46.81 7.41
CA ARG A 361 -1.29 -47.73 8.55
C ARG A 361 0.17 -48.17 8.71
N PHE A 362 1.12 -47.24 8.54
CA PHE A 362 2.54 -47.53 8.67
C PHE A 362 2.89 -47.89 10.12
N ARG A 363 3.54 -49.04 10.32
CA ARG A 363 3.97 -49.55 11.62
C ARG A 363 5.44 -49.90 11.60
N HIS A 364 6.22 -49.28 12.47
CA HIS A 364 7.65 -49.61 12.61
C HIS A 364 8.19 -49.15 13.96
N ARG A 365 9.20 -49.85 14.47
CA ARG A 365 9.91 -49.48 15.71
C ARG A 365 11.40 -49.42 15.44
N LEU A 366 11.99 -48.26 15.73
CA LEU A 366 13.42 -47.99 15.64
C LEU A 366 13.98 -47.96 17.06
N SER A 367 14.84 -48.93 17.37
CA SER A 367 15.54 -48.97 18.66
C SER A 367 16.47 -47.77 18.83
N ALA A 368 16.64 -47.32 20.06
CA ALA A 368 17.60 -46.26 20.39
C ALA A 368 19.02 -46.63 19.90
N GLY A 369 19.67 -45.68 19.22
CA GLY A 369 21.01 -45.85 18.66
C GLY A 369 21.08 -46.69 17.36
N ALA A 370 19.96 -47.17 16.84
CA ALA A 370 19.93 -47.90 15.58
C ALA A 370 20.01 -46.95 14.36
N THR A 371 20.72 -47.39 13.32
CA THR A 371 20.71 -46.73 12.00
C THR A 371 19.74 -47.48 11.09
N ALA A 372 18.79 -46.76 10.51
CA ALA A 372 17.84 -47.31 9.55
C ALA A 372 17.91 -46.55 8.22
N ALA A 373 17.75 -47.27 7.12
CA ALA A 373 17.67 -46.70 5.78
C ALA A 373 16.24 -46.82 5.23
N LEU A 374 15.68 -45.72 4.74
CA LEU A 374 14.39 -45.69 4.06
C LEU A 374 14.62 -45.89 2.55
N VAL A 375 14.22 -47.05 2.03
CA VAL A 375 14.41 -47.43 0.61
C VAL A 375 13.06 -47.66 -0.05
N GLY A 376 12.93 -47.26 -1.32
CA GLY A 376 11.71 -47.45 -2.11
C GLY A 376 11.65 -46.54 -3.33
N PRO A 377 10.68 -46.75 -4.24
CA PRO A 377 10.53 -45.95 -5.46
C PRO A 377 10.24 -44.48 -5.15
N SER A 378 10.46 -43.59 -6.13
CA SER A 378 10.08 -42.18 -6.00
C SER A 378 8.58 -42.06 -5.67
N GLY A 379 8.21 -41.12 -4.80
CA GLY A 379 6.83 -40.96 -4.34
C GLY A 379 6.36 -41.91 -3.22
N ALA A 380 7.16 -42.90 -2.80
CA ALA A 380 6.79 -43.86 -1.74
C ALA A 380 6.68 -43.28 -0.30
N GLY A 381 6.60 -41.96 -0.13
CA GLY A 381 6.42 -41.33 1.19
C GLY A 381 7.68 -41.23 2.07
N LYS A 382 8.87 -41.58 1.57
CA LYS A 382 10.15 -41.54 2.32
C LYS A 382 10.43 -40.17 2.94
N SER A 383 10.36 -39.11 2.13
CA SER A 383 10.57 -37.73 2.61
C SER A 383 9.47 -37.29 3.59
N THR A 384 8.24 -37.81 3.43
CA THR A 384 7.13 -37.54 4.33
C THR A 384 7.39 -38.12 5.72
N LEU A 385 7.88 -39.35 5.82
CA LEU A 385 8.27 -39.95 7.11
C LEU A 385 9.34 -39.10 7.82
N ALA A 386 10.36 -38.64 7.09
CA ALA A 386 11.38 -37.76 7.64
C ALA A 386 10.82 -36.41 8.12
N LYS A 387 9.83 -35.83 7.41
CA LYS A 387 9.17 -34.57 7.79
C LYS A 387 8.21 -34.72 8.99
N LEU A 388 7.67 -35.91 9.25
CA LEU A 388 6.76 -36.17 10.38
C LEU A 388 7.49 -36.24 11.73
N LEU A 389 8.74 -36.73 11.76
CA LEU A 389 9.55 -36.84 12.98
C LEU A 389 9.80 -35.52 13.72
N PRO A 390 10.27 -34.42 13.08
CA PRO A 390 10.39 -33.11 13.72
C PRO A 390 9.04 -32.40 13.89
N ARG A 391 7.93 -33.12 13.58
CA ARG A 391 6.56 -32.62 13.62
C ARG A 391 6.40 -31.34 12.80
N PHE A 392 6.89 -31.36 11.56
CA PHE A 392 6.53 -30.33 10.57
C PHE A 392 5.08 -30.48 10.11
N TYR A 393 4.57 -31.71 10.20
CA TYR A 393 3.19 -32.11 9.99
C TYR A 393 2.75 -32.99 11.16
N ASP A 394 1.45 -32.94 11.50
CA ASP A 394 0.83 -33.92 12.38
C ASP A 394 0.26 -35.07 11.55
N VAL A 395 0.31 -36.29 12.10
CA VAL A 395 -0.29 -37.47 11.48
C VAL A 395 -1.81 -37.32 11.42
N THR A 396 -2.43 -37.81 10.34
CA THR A 396 -3.89 -37.81 10.19
C THR A 396 -4.52 -38.92 11.03
N GLU A 397 -3.85 -40.06 11.13
CA GLU A 397 -4.28 -41.23 11.89
C GLU A 397 -3.09 -41.86 12.63
N GLY A 398 -3.38 -42.56 13.73
CA GLY A 398 -2.38 -43.21 14.57
C GLY A 398 -1.56 -42.23 15.44
N ARG A 399 -0.34 -42.62 15.78
CA ARG A 399 0.62 -41.79 16.51
C ARG A 399 2.07 -42.15 16.22
N ILE A 400 2.93 -41.17 16.46
CA ILE A 400 4.38 -41.35 16.51
C ILE A 400 4.80 -41.06 17.94
N THR A 401 5.61 -41.94 18.53
CA THR A 401 6.15 -41.75 19.89
C THR A 401 7.66 -41.73 19.89
N ILE A 402 8.24 -40.91 20.75
CA ILE A 402 9.67 -40.93 21.09
C ILE A 402 9.84 -41.35 22.55
N ASP A 403 10.62 -42.39 22.80
CA ASP A 403 10.77 -43.03 24.12
C ASP A 403 9.41 -43.32 24.81
N GLY A 404 8.41 -43.73 24.03
CA GLY A 404 7.05 -44.02 24.49
C GLY A 404 6.13 -42.79 24.72
N THR A 405 6.63 -41.57 24.51
CA THR A 405 5.82 -40.34 24.60
C THR A 405 5.36 -39.89 23.22
N ASP A 406 4.06 -39.64 23.03
CA ASP A 406 3.51 -39.13 21.75
C ASP A 406 4.12 -37.76 21.43
N LEU A 407 4.55 -37.56 20.18
CA LEU A 407 5.12 -36.29 19.72
C LEU A 407 4.18 -35.10 19.90
N ARG A 408 2.87 -35.34 20.01
CA ARG A 408 1.84 -34.32 20.21
C ARG A 408 1.75 -33.81 21.65
N ASP A 409 2.28 -34.56 22.61
CA ASP A 409 2.23 -34.25 24.05
C ASP A 409 3.47 -33.49 24.55
N VAL A 410 4.40 -33.18 23.66
CA VAL A 410 5.64 -32.45 23.97
C VAL A 410 5.70 -31.11 23.25
N THR A 411 6.48 -30.17 23.80
CA THR A 411 6.71 -28.87 23.15
C THR A 411 7.57 -29.05 21.90
N LEU A 412 7.21 -28.38 20.80
CA LEU A 412 7.88 -28.46 19.50
C LEU A 412 9.35 -28.06 19.60
N ARG A 413 9.65 -27.04 20.42
CA ARG A 413 11.02 -26.60 20.66
C ARG A 413 11.87 -27.72 21.27
N SER A 414 11.36 -28.38 22.31
CA SER A 414 12.09 -29.47 22.99
C SER A 414 12.25 -30.71 22.12
N LEU A 415 11.24 -31.04 21.32
CA LEU A 415 11.33 -32.12 20.32
C LEU A 415 12.42 -31.85 19.29
N ARG A 416 12.40 -30.66 18.66
CA ARG A 416 13.32 -30.31 17.58
C ARG A 416 14.77 -30.10 18.07
N GLN A 417 14.98 -29.78 19.35
CA GLN A 417 16.32 -29.76 19.95
C GLN A 417 16.98 -31.14 20.04
N ASN A 418 16.18 -32.21 20.02
CA ASN A 418 16.67 -33.59 20.04
C ASN A 418 16.85 -34.19 18.63
N ILE A 419 16.52 -33.45 17.56
CA ILE A 419 16.54 -33.95 16.18
C ILE A 419 17.42 -33.03 15.31
N ALA A 420 18.44 -33.61 14.68
CA ALA A 420 19.24 -32.93 13.66
C ALA A 420 18.84 -33.43 12.27
N ILE A 421 18.72 -32.51 11.30
CA ILE A 421 18.39 -32.83 9.91
C ILE A 421 19.52 -32.32 9.01
N VAL A 422 20.02 -33.19 8.15
CA VAL A 422 20.95 -32.83 7.08
C VAL A 422 20.21 -32.95 5.77
N ALA A 423 19.98 -31.81 5.10
CA ALA A 423 19.26 -31.76 3.83
C ALA A 423 20.16 -32.18 2.67
N GLN A 424 19.54 -32.65 1.58
CA GLN A 424 20.24 -32.99 0.34
C GLN A 424 20.96 -31.78 -0.28
N GLU A 425 20.32 -30.60 -0.21
CA GLU A 425 20.91 -29.30 -0.52
C GLU A 425 21.03 -28.52 0.80
N PRO A 426 22.21 -28.46 1.43
CA PRO A 426 22.39 -27.72 2.67
C PRO A 426 22.24 -26.23 2.40
N MET A 427 21.40 -25.56 3.19
CA MET A 427 21.37 -24.10 3.24
C MET A 427 22.52 -23.66 4.17
N LEU A 428 23.47 -22.91 3.63
CA LEU A 428 24.69 -22.45 4.31
C LEU A 428 24.56 -21.01 4.83
#